data_AF-A0A2T9ZDP2-F1
#
_entry.id   AF-A0A2T9ZDP2-F1
#
_cell.length_a   1.000
_cell.length_b   1.000
_cell.length_c   1.000
_cell.angle_alpha   90.00
_cell.angle_beta   90.00
_cell.angle_gamma   90.00
#
_symmetry.space_group_name_H-M   'P 1'
#
loop_
_entity.id
_entity.type
_entity.pdbx_description
1 polymer ?
#
loop_
_entity_poly.entity_id
_entity_poly.type
_entity_poly.pdbx_seq_one_letter_code
_entity_poly.pdbx_strand_id
1 'polypeptide(L)'
;MASFEKRSLNPENTSHQYTMPDVYPVDSTEKLTGIVNPNSNMWLPSGLTVDERTKVMGTIDVDARLAVPRSPTIRKNFDLSVNKHVSSLLEQNKISKTDIRMPYIARWIKVNCEEQLEINVHLCMIACLSDYRVLATAGLPHFWGYNFEKQDFGMTVSLDHTLHFHMPVKANSWLLWVIESPRLSNERGYVTGRFFDEQGVLVASVVQEALIRAKPKPNAIKHFQYKSFPPVMENSEPDRFELKSTNSKL
;
A
#
# COMPACT_ATOMS: atom_id res chain seq x y z
N MET A 1 -17.98 -4.89 3.79
CA MET A 1 -19.08 -3.99 4.22
C MET A 1 -18.80 -2.58 3.70
N ALA A 2 -19.81 -1.81 3.31
CA ALA A 2 -19.63 -0.41 2.95
C ALA A 2 -20.60 0.49 3.71
N SER A 3 -20.17 1.69 4.10
CA SER A 3 -21.04 2.73 4.64
C SER A 3 -20.78 4.09 3.98
N PHE A 4 -21.71 5.01 4.19
CA PHE A 4 -21.70 6.34 3.58
C PHE A 4 -21.96 7.40 4.64
N GLU A 5 -21.13 8.43 4.68
CA GLU A 5 -21.37 9.61 5.50
C GLU A 5 -22.62 10.34 5.01
N LYS A 6 -23.43 10.83 5.96
CA LYS A 6 -24.62 11.62 5.64
C LYS A 6 -24.19 13.00 5.17
N ARG A 7 -24.58 13.37 3.94
CA ARG A 7 -24.40 14.74 3.45
C ARG A 7 -25.04 15.76 4.39
N SER A 8 -24.23 16.71 4.85
CA SER A 8 -24.69 17.92 5.51
C SER A 8 -24.02 19.12 4.85
N LEU A 9 -24.82 20.09 4.41
CA LEU A 9 -24.33 21.35 3.84
C LEU A 9 -24.14 22.43 4.92
N ASN A 10 -24.26 22.08 6.20
CA ASN A 10 -24.15 23.04 7.28
C ASN A 10 -22.66 23.36 7.54
N PRO A 11 -22.18 24.59 7.21
CA PRO A 11 -20.79 24.96 7.40
C PRO A 11 -20.39 25.06 8.89
N GLU A 12 -21.36 25.13 9.80
CA GLU A 12 -21.14 25.18 11.25
C GLU A 12 -20.80 23.80 11.86
N ASN A 13 -20.84 22.72 11.08
CA ASN A 13 -20.49 21.40 11.59
C ASN A 13 -18.97 21.32 11.84
N THR A 14 -18.59 20.81 13.02
CA THR A 14 -17.20 20.52 13.34
C THR A 14 -16.65 19.44 12.41
N SER A 15 -15.48 19.66 11.82
CA SER A 15 -14.83 18.70 10.92
C SER A 15 -13.32 18.65 11.16
N HIS A 16 -12.72 17.50 10.83
CA HIS A 16 -11.27 17.32 10.73
C HIS A 16 -10.99 16.17 9.75
N GLN A 17 -9.79 16.14 9.17
CA GLN A 17 -9.28 15.00 8.42
C GLN A 17 -7.75 14.97 8.49
N TYR A 18 -7.15 13.85 8.10
CA TYR A 18 -5.73 13.81 7.80
C TYR A 18 -5.42 14.61 6.53
N THR A 19 -4.25 15.24 6.49
CA THR A 19 -3.73 15.84 5.25
C THR A 19 -3.33 14.74 4.27
N MET A 20 -3.55 14.99 2.98
CA MET A 20 -3.00 14.15 1.90
C MET A 20 -1.46 14.08 2.01
N PRO A 21 -0.84 12.90 1.87
CA PRO A 21 0.62 12.79 1.88
C PRO A 21 1.31 13.68 0.84
N ASP A 22 2.46 14.24 1.21
CA ASP A 22 3.24 15.11 0.33
C ASP A 22 4.00 14.29 -0.75
N VAL A 23 3.34 14.12 -1.88
CA VAL A 23 3.83 13.43 -3.07
C VAL A 23 3.79 14.37 -4.27
N TYR A 24 4.58 14.08 -5.30
CA TYR A 24 4.47 14.79 -6.56
C TYR A 24 3.09 14.53 -7.21
N PRO A 25 2.51 15.55 -7.88
CA PRO A 25 1.34 15.39 -8.73
C PRO A 25 1.54 14.28 -9.76
N VAL A 26 0.45 13.65 -10.18
CA VAL A 26 0.46 12.48 -11.07
C VAL A 26 1.04 12.76 -12.46
N ASP A 27 1.02 14.02 -12.90
CA ASP A 27 1.57 14.53 -14.17
C ASP A 27 3.04 14.98 -14.06
N SER A 28 3.64 14.90 -12.87
CA SER A 28 5.04 15.19 -12.66
C SER A 28 5.96 14.23 -13.44
N THR A 29 7.13 14.73 -13.84
CA THR A 29 8.18 13.95 -14.49
C THR A 29 9.08 13.21 -13.49
N GLU A 30 8.89 13.42 -12.19
CA GLU A 30 9.66 12.79 -11.12
C GLU A 30 9.43 11.27 -11.07
N LYS A 31 10.49 10.52 -10.78
CA LYS A 31 10.48 9.06 -10.76
C LYS A 31 11.27 8.52 -9.58
N LEU A 32 10.88 7.35 -9.08
CA LEU A 32 11.73 6.60 -8.16
C LEU A 32 13.02 6.15 -8.84
N THR A 33 14.05 5.97 -8.03
CA THR A 33 15.37 5.52 -8.49
C THR A 33 15.27 4.13 -9.12
N GLY A 34 15.90 3.96 -10.29
CA GLY A 34 15.97 2.69 -10.99
C GLY A 34 14.78 2.39 -11.92
N ILE A 35 13.77 3.27 -11.99
CA ILE A 35 12.73 3.17 -13.02
C ILE A 35 13.33 3.58 -14.37
N VAL A 36 13.47 2.60 -15.27
CA VAL A 36 13.93 2.82 -16.65
C VAL A 36 12.80 2.73 -17.68
N ASN A 37 11.71 2.05 -17.33
CA ASN A 37 10.48 1.95 -18.13
C ASN A 37 9.27 1.71 -17.20
N PRO A 38 8.01 1.87 -17.68
CA PRO A 38 6.82 1.67 -16.85
C PRO A 38 6.75 0.29 -16.16
N ASN A 39 7.32 -0.72 -16.80
CA ASN A 39 7.38 -2.11 -16.31
C ASN A 39 8.61 -2.41 -15.43
N SER A 40 9.25 -1.40 -14.84
CA SER A 40 10.38 -1.59 -13.90
C SER A 40 9.82 -2.07 -12.55
N ASN A 41 9.43 -3.35 -12.48
CA ASN A 41 8.42 -3.90 -11.55
C ASN A 41 8.85 -4.21 -10.10
N MET A 42 7.83 -4.38 -9.25
CA MET A 42 7.76 -5.18 -8.01
C MET A 42 7.22 -6.59 -8.32
N TRP A 43 7.95 -7.44 -9.05
CA TRP A 43 7.42 -8.78 -9.35
C TRP A 43 7.37 -9.67 -8.09
N LEU A 44 6.16 -9.88 -7.58
CA LEU A 44 5.73 -11.14 -6.96
C LEU A 44 4.93 -11.93 -8.00
N PRO A 45 4.68 -13.24 -7.80
CA PRO A 45 3.68 -13.99 -8.56
C PRO A 45 2.27 -13.33 -8.58
N SER A 46 2.02 -12.34 -7.72
CA SER A 46 0.81 -11.49 -7.64
C SER A 46 0.92 -10.10 -8.30
N GLY A 47 2.02 -9.79 -8.99
CA GLY A 47 2.06 -8.77 -10.06
C GLY A 47 2.07 -7.30 -9.66
N LEU A 48 2.75 -6.85 -8.60
CA LEU A 48 2.90 -5.41 -8.34
C LEU A 48 3.81 -4.73 -9.39
N THR A 49 3.29 -3.70 -10.05
CA THR A 49 4.03 -2.89 -11.04
C THR A 49 4.10 -1.45 -10.54
N VAL A 50 5.15 -0.75 -10.95
CA VAL A 50 5.39 0.64 -10.52
C VAL A 50 4.37 1.56 -11.20
N ASP A 51 4.31 1.51 -12.53
CA ASP A 51 3.27 2.16 -13.31
C ASP A 51 2.61 1.11 -14.21
N GLU A 52 1.29 1.11 -14.25
CA GLU A 52 0.53 0.19 -15.11
C GLU A 52 -0.71 0.85 -15.67
N ARG A 53 -0.98 0.51 -16.92
CA ARG A 53 -2.33 0.48 -17.44
C ARG A 53 -2.78 -0.98 -17.42
N THR A 54 -3.79 -1.28 -16.62
CA THR A 54 -4.22 -2.66 -16.37
C THR A 54 -5.73 -2.78 -16.41
N LYS A 55 -6.20 -4.02 -16.55
CA LYS A 55 -7.62 -4.35 -16.40
C LYS A 55 -7.85 -4.99 -15.04
N VAL A 56 -8.43 -4.25 -14.11
CA VAL A 56 -8.86 -4.79 -12.81
C VAL A 56 -10.10 -5.67 -13.05
N MET A 57 -10.09 -6.87 -12.47
CA MET A 57 -11.11 -7.92 -12.71
C MET A 57 -11.33 -8.27 -14.18
N GLY A 58 -10.34 -8.02 -15.05
CA GLY A 58 -10.44 -8.28 -16.48
C GLY A 58 -11.34 -7.32 -17.28
N THR A 59 -12.00 -6.37 -16.62
CA THR A 59 -13.04 -5.53 -17.23
C THR A 59 -12.82 -4.04 -17.03
N ILE A 60 -12.33 -3.61 -15.87
CA ILE A 60 -12.20 -2.19 -15.52
C ILE A 60 -10.82 -1.71 -15.95
N ASP A 61 -10.77 -0.82 -16.95
CA ASP A 61 -9.52 -0.19 -17.38
C ASP A 61 -9.06 0.83 -16.35
N VAL A 62 -7.85 0.64 -15.82
CA VAL A 62 -7.30 1.45 -14.72
C VAL A 62 -5.89 1.88 -15.07
N ASP A 63 -5.63 3.17 -14.90
CA ASP A 63 -4.27 3.68 -14.78
C ASP A 63 -3.89 3.70 -13.30
N ALA A 64 -2.76 3.10 -12.96
CA ALA A 64 -2.19 3.15 -11.61
C ALA A 64 -0.71 3.51 -11.68
N ARG A 65 -0.29 4.51 -10.91
CA ARG A 65 1.09 5.00 -10.85
C ARG A 65 1.56 5.04 -9.42
N LEU A 66 2.78 4.59 -9.14
CA LEU A 66 3.34 4.70 -7.80
C LEU A 66 3.57 6.18 -7.49
N ALA A 67 3.08 6.65 -6.34
CA ALA A 67 3.28 8.04 -5.97
C ALA A 67 4.75 8.26 -5.58
N VAL A 68 5.31 9.39 -5.98
CA VAL A 68 6.70 9.76 -5.66
C VAL A 68 6.69 10.71 -4.46
N PRO A 69 7.18 10.31 -3.28
CA PRO A 69 7.25 11.19 -2.12
C PRO A 69 8.22 12.36 -2.36
N ARG A 70 7.88 13.56 -1.87
CA ARG A 70 8.81 14.70 -1.89
C ARG A 70 9.90 14.60 -0.83
N SER A 71 9.58 14.00 0.31
CA SER A 71 10.56 13.73 1.36
C SER A 71 11.66 12.77 0.84
N PRO A 72 12.94 13.18 0.84
CA PRO A 72 14.03 12.34 0.36
C PRO A 72 14.14 11.01 1.13
N THR A 73 13.87 11.04 2.44
CA THR A 73 13.92 9.84 3.29
C THR A 73 12.82 8.84 2.92
N ILE A 74 11.60 9.32 2.72
CA ILE A 74 10.47 8.46 2.32
C ILE A 74 10.69 7.95 0.89
N ARG A 75 11.14 8.83 -0.02
CA ARG A 75 11.46 8.48 -1.42
C ARG A 75 12.51 7.39 -1.50
N LYS A 76 13.62 7.50 -0.75
CA LYS A 76 14.65 6.45 -0.67
C LYS A 76 14.07 5.10 -0.22
N ASN A 77 13.11 5.09 0.71
CA ASN A 77 12.45 3.85 1.08
C ASN A 77 11.55 3.31 -0.05
N PHE A 78 10.82 4.20 -0.74
CA PHE A 78 10.03 3.83 -1.91
C PHE A 78 10.89 3.28 -3.04
N ASP A 79 12.12 3.75 -3.25
CA ASP A 79 13.05 3.22 -4.26
C ASP A 79 13.30 1.70 -4.07
N LEU A 80 13.19 1.19 -2.83
CA LEU A 80 13.30 -0.25 -2.54
C LEU A 80 12.15 -1.09 -3.12
N SER A 81 11.11 -0.48 -3.69
CA SER A 81 10.10 -1.21 -4.46
C SER A 81 10.56 -1.52 -5.89
N VAL A 82 11.67 -0.97 -6.39
CA VAL A 82 12.11 -1.27 -7.75
C VAL A 82 13.00 -2.52 -7.71
N ASN A 83 12.49 -3.68 -8.14
CA ASN A 83 13.23 -4.95 -8.00
C ASN A 83 14.63 -4.88 -8.62
N LYS A 84 14.74 -4.34 -9.84
CA LYS A 84 16.04 -4.19 -10.53
C LYS A 84 17.01 -3.32 -9.74
N HIS A 85 16.51 -2.28 -9.07
CA HIS A 85 17.32 -1.43 -8.20
C HIS A 85 17.82 -2.23 -6.99
N VAL A 86 16.93 -2.96 -6.31
CA VAL A 86 17.28 -3.79 -5.15
C VAL A 86 18.26 -4.90 -5.51
N SER A 87 18.03 -5.64 -6.60
CA SER A 87 18.96 -6.67 -7.10
C SER A 87 20.35 -6.09 -7.35
N SER A 88 20.43 -4.92 -8.01
CA SER A 88 21.70 -4.26 -8.27
C SER A 88 22.42 -3.80 -7.00
N LEU A 89 21.68 -3.34 -5.98
CA LEU A 89 22.26 -2.99 -4.67
C LEU A 89 22.77 -4.23 -3.93
N LEU A 90 22.06 -5.36 -4.02
CA LEU A 90 22.49 -6.64 -3.44
C LEU A 90 23.79 -7.13 -4.07
N GLU A 91 23.87 -7.16 -5.40
CA GLU A 91 25.08 -7.56 -6.16
C GLU A 91 26.30 -6.70 -5.79
N GLN A 92 26.08 -5.41 -5.51
CA GLN A 92 27.13 -4.48 -5.13
C GLN A 92 27.42 -4.43 -3.63
N ASN A 93 26.75 -5.25 -2.80
CA ASN A 93 26.80 -5.19 -1.33
C ASN A 93 26.50 -3.80 -0.75
N LYS A 94 25.61 -3.03 -1.40
CA LYS A 94 25.20 -1.67 -1.01
C LYS A 94 23.90 -1.62 -0.21
N ILE A 95 23.36 -2.77 0.17
CA ILE A 95 22.14 -2.89 0.97
C ILE A 95 22.47 -3.48 2.34
N SER A 96 21.91 -2.88 3.38
CA SER A 96 22.13 -3.25 4.78
C SER A 96 20.83 -3.68 5.44
N LYS A 97 20.89 -4.23 6.66
CA LYS A 97 19.70 -4.67 7.42
C LYS A 97 18.69 -3.55 7.70
N THR A 98 19.10 -2.29 7.61
CA THR A 98 18.20 -1.13 7.79
C THR A 98 17.47 -0.73 6.51
N ASP A 99 17.92 -1.21 5.34
CA ASP A 99 17.31 -0.92 4.05
C ASP A 99 16.15 -1.89 3.77
N ILE A 100 15.09 -1.79 4.57
CA ILE A 100 13.88 -2.60 4.48
C ILE A 100 12.73 -1.73 4.00
N ARG A 101 11.89 -2.26 3.11
CA ARG A 101 10.69 -1.54 2.65
C ARG A 101 9.70 -1.40 3.80
N MET A 102 9.30 -0.18 4.14
CA MET A 102 8.30 0.04 5.18
C MET A 102 6.91 -0.44 4.70
N PRO A 103 6.01 -0.85 5.62
CA PRO A 103 4.67 -1.33 5.28
C PRO A 103 3.71 -0.17 4.95
N TYR A 104 4.10 0.65 3.98
CA TYR A 104 3.38 1.85 3.54
C TYR A 104 3.60 2.10 2.05
N ILE A 105 2.51 2.30 1.31
CA ILE A 105 2.51 2.67 -0.11
C ILE A 105 1.52 3.80 -0.36
N ALA A 106 1.78 4.56 -1.41
CA ALA A 106 0.84 5.51 -1.98
C ALA A 106 0.87 5.37 -3.50
N ARG A 107 -0.30 5.32 -4.15
CA ARG A 107 -0.43 5.20 -5.61
C ARG A 107 -1.49 6.15 -6.12
N TRP A 108 -1.23 6.82 -7.22
CA TRP A 108 -2.27 7.47 -8.00
C TRP A 108 -3.03 6.41 -8.77
N ILE A 109 -4.37 6.43 -8.70
CA ILE A 109 -5.23 5.53 -9.48
C ILE A 109 -6.34 6.31 -10.17
N LYS A 110 -6.76 5.83 -11.34
CA LYS A 110 -7.88 6.38 -12.10
C LYS A 110 -8.49 5.30 -12.98
N VAL A 111 -9.82 5.21 -12.99
CA VAL A 111 -10.57 4.42 -13.97
C VAL A 111 -10.63 5.18 -15.29
N ASN A 112 -10.23 4.52 -16.37
CA ASN A 112 -10.39 5.06 -17.71
C ASN A 112 -11.81 4.75 -18.19
N CYS A 113 -12.71 5.72 -18.04
CA CYS A 113 -14.08 5.64 -18.54
C CYS A 113 -14.53 7.02 -19.02
N GLU A 114 -14.92 7.07 -20.30
CA GLU A 114 -15.40 8.30 -20.98
C GLU A 114 -16.91 8.50 -20.84
N GLU A 115 -17.64 7.44 -20.50
CA GLU A 115 -19.09 7.47 -20.33
C GLU A 115 -19.49 8.26 -19.09
N GLN A 116 -20.63 8.97 -19.18
CA GLN A 116 -21.25 9.57 -18.00
C GLN A 116 -21.95 8.49 -17.20
N LEU A 117 -21.36 8.12 -16.07
CA LEU A 117 -21.89 7.11 -15.17
C LEU A 117 -22.57 7.75 -13.96
N GLU A 118 -23.58 7.04 -13.45
CA GLU A 118 -24.18 7.37 -12.16
C GLU A 118 -23.15 7.29 -11.04
N ILE A 119 -23.29 8.16 -10.02
CA ILE A 119 -22.32 8.22 -8.91
C ILE A 119 -22.14 6.87 -8.22
N ASN A 120 -23.20 6.07 -8.09
CA ASN A 120 -23.14 4.76 -7.46
C ASN A 120 -22.23 3.78 -8.23
N VAL A 121 -22.13 3.91 -9.55
CA VAL A 121 -21.23 3.07 -10.36
C VAL A 121 -19.78 3.45 -10.08
N HIS A 122 -19.46 4.74 -9.96
CA HIS A 122 -18.13 5.18 -9.54
C HIS A 122 -17.77 4.66 -8.14
N LEU A 123 -18.70 4.67 -7.20
CA LEU A 123 -18.48 4.12 -5.86
C LEU A 123 -18.24 2.61 -5.90
N CYS A 124 -18.99 1.86 -6.72
CA CYS A 124 -18.73 0.43 -6.94
C CYS A 124 -17.34 0.16 -7.56
N MET A 125 -16.91 0.99 -8.52
CA MET A 125 -15.57 0.90 -9.09
C MET A 125 -14.50 1.16 -8.02
N ILE A 126 -14.64 2.21 -7.23
CA ILE A 126 -13.70 2.51 -6.13
C ILE A 126 -13.69 1.38 -5.09
N ALA A 127 -14.86 0.80 -4.77
CA ALA A 127 -14.93 -0.36 -3.90
C ALA A 127 -14.14 -1.55 -4.48
N CYS A 128 -14.25 -1.82 -5.78
CA CYS A 128 -13.44 -2.85 -6.44
C CYS A 128 -11.93 -2.53 -6.39
N LEU A 129 -11.56 -1.27 -6.65
CA LEU A 129 -10.15 -0.84 -6.62
C LEU A 129 -9.55 -0.86 -5.21
N SER A 130 -10.36 -0.63 -4.18
CA SER A 130 -9.92 -0.62 -2.80
C SER A 130 -9.42 -1.98 -2.30
N ASP A 131 -9.90 -3.06 -2.89
CA ASP A 131 -9.46 -4.44 -2.62
C ASP A 131 -8.31 -4.87 -3.56
N TYR A 132 -7.95 -4.01 -4.53
CA TYR A 132 -6.91 -4.33 -5.49
C TYR A 132 -5.51 -4.16 -4.88
N ARG A 133 -4.81 -5.29 -4.68
CA ARG A 133 -3.39 -5.37 -4.27
C ARG A 133 -3.05 -4.78 -2.90
N VAL A 134 -4.05 -4.48 -2.09
CA VAL A 134 -3.93 -3.94 -0.73
C VAL A 134 -3.20 -4.87 0.24
N LEU A 135 -3.38 -6.19 0.11
CA LEU A 135 -2.78 -7.19 0.99
C LEU A 135 -1.25 -7.20 0.95
N ALA A 136 -0.66 -6.83 -0.19
CA ALA A 136 0.78 -6.88 -0.36
C ALA A 136 1.53 -5.85 0.50
N THR A 137 0.87 -4.76 0.93
CA THR A 137 1.46 -3.72 1.77
C THR A 137 1.99 -4.28 3.09
N ALA A 138 1.25 -5.20 3.71
CA ALA A 138 1.65 -5.84 4.96
C ALA A 138 2.91 -6.72 4.78
N GLY A 139 3.09 -7.28 3.59
CA GLY A 139 4.25 -8.12 3.26
C GLY A 139 5.52 -7.33 2.92
N LEU A 140 5.44 -6.03 2.62
CA LEU A 140 6.58 -5.27 2.08
C LEU A 140 7.89 -5.42 2.88
N PRO A 141 7.90 -5.33 4.23
CA PRO A 141 9.11 -5.53 5.02
C PRO A 141 9.75 -6.92 4.88
N HIS A 142 8.93 -7.91 4.55
CA HIS A 142 9.32 -9.29 4.49
C HIS A 142 9.81 -9.70 3.10
N PHE A 143 9.43 -8.99 2.03
CA PHE A 143 9.74 -9.40 0.65
C PHE A 143 10.62 -8.40 -0.12
N TRP A 144 10.86 -7.18 0.39
CA TRP A 144 11.66 -6.15 -0.30
C TRP A 144 12.79 -5.56 0.54
N GLY A 145 13.66 -4.82 -0.13
CA GLY A 145 14.88 -4.29 0.47
C GLY A 145 15.83 -5.42 0.84
N TYR A 146 16.41 -5.39 2.03
CA TYR A 146 17.35 -6.43 2.49
C TYR A 146 16.77 -7.84 2.50
N ASN A 147 15.45 -7.96 2.66
CA ASN A 147 14.74 -9.24 2.67
C ASN A 147 14.35 -9.74 1.26
N PHE A 148 14.70 -9.02 0.20
CA PHE A 148 14.42 -9.44 -1.17
C PHE A 148 15.00 -10.84 -1.45
N GLU A 149 14.16 -11.72 -2.00
CA GLU A 149 14.44 -13.15 -2.24
C GLU A 149 14.78 -13.99 -0.99
N LYS A 150 14.56 -13.47 0.24
CA LYS A 150 14.81 -14.18 1.50
C LYS A 150 13.56 -14.81 2.14
N GLN A 151 12.45 -14.87 1.41
CA GLN A 151 11.22 -15.52 1.83
C GLN A 151 10.69 -16.37 0.69
N ASP A 152 10.15 -17.54 1.02
CA ASP A 152 9.35 -18.32 0.08
C ASP A 152 7.87 -17.93 0.30
N PHE A 153 7.29 -17.26 -0.68
CA PHE A 153 5.88 -16.87 -0.66
C PHE A 153 4.98 -18.10 -0.85
N GLY A 154 4.02 -18.29 0.05
CA GLY A 154 3.07 -19.39 -0.01
C GLY A 154 1.73 -18.97 -0.62
N MET A 155 0.95 -18.21 0.14
CA MET A 155 -0.37 -17.74 -0.30
C MET A 155 -0.75 -16.41 0.36
N THR A 156 -1.64 -15.69 -0.30
CA THR A 156 -2.32 -14.52 0.25
C THR A 156 -3.81 -14.60 -0.04
N VAL A 157 -4.65 -14.33 0.96
CA VAL A 157 -6.12 -14.37 0.84
C VAL A 157 -6.72 -13.24 1.67
N SER A 158 -7.69 -12.54 1.10
CA SER A 158 -8.52 -11.55 1.82
C SER A 158 -9.45 -12.26 2.81
N LEU A 159 -9.51 -11.78 4.05
CA LEU A 159 -10.38 -12.34 5.10
C LEU A 159 -11.64 -11.50 5.30
N ASP A 160 -11.49 -10.18 5.28
CA ASP A 160 -12.58 -9.22 5.34
C ASP A 160 -12.30 -8.02 4.43
N HIS A 161 -13.24 -7.09 4.36
CA HIS A 161 -13.04 -5.80 3.70
C HIS A 161 -14.11 -4.81 4.15
N THR A 162 -13.70 -3.64 4.62
CA THR A 162 -14.61 -2.57 5.04
C THR A 162 -14.24 -1.24 4.41
N LEU A 163 -15.22 -0.54 3.86
CA LEU A 163 -15.06 0.73 3.14
C LEU A 163 -16.06 1.76 3.66
N HIS A 164 -15.57 2.94 4.01
CA HIS A 164 -16.38 4.08 4.44
C HIS A 164 -16.18 5.22 3.44
N PHE A 165 -17.24 5.60 2.73
CA PHE A 165 -17.23 6.76 1.86
C PHE A 165 -17.63 8.01 2.63
N HIS A 166 -16.77 9.01 2.64
CA HIS A 166 -16.98 10.28 3.35
C HIS A 166 -17.56 11.34 2.42
N MET A 167 -17.20 11.29 1.14
CA MET A 167 -17.67 12.23 0.12
C MET A 167 -17.97 11.50 -1.20
N PRO A 168 -18.93 12.00 -2.01
CA PRO A 168 -19.10 11.54 -3.38
C PRO A 168 -17.84 11.78 -4.18
N VAL A 169 -17.41 10.75 -4.90
CA VAL A 169 -16.16 10.77 -5.65
C VAL A 169 -16.35 10.01 -6.96
N LYS A 170 -15.74 10.54 -8.02
CA LYS A 170 -15.73 9.91 -9.33
C LYS A 170 -14.48 9.07 -9.50
N ALA A 171 -14.66 7.80 -9.88
CA ALA A 171 -13.56 6.87 -10.12
C ALA A 171 -12.71 7.25 -11.35
N ASN A 172 -13.23 8.07 -12.26
CA ASN A 172 -12.52 8.54 -13.45
C ASN A 172 -11.75 9.86 -13.26
N SER A 173 -11.69 10.36 -12.03
CA SER A 173 -10.71 11.36 -11.59
C SER A 173 -9.52 10.66 -10.94
N TRP A 174 -8.35 11.32 -10.92
CA TRP A 174 -7.21 10.76 -10.19
C TRP A 174 -7.49 10.78 -8.69
N LEU A 175 -7.17 9.67 -8.03
CA LEU A 175 -7.24 9.53 -6.58
C LEU A 175 -5.89 9.07 -6.06
N LEU A 176 -5.43 9.66 -4.97
CA LEU A 176 -4.28 9.15 -4.24
C LEU A 176 -4.75 8.06 -3.27
N TRP A 177 -4.40 6.82 -3.59
CA TRP A 177 -4.66 5.64 -2.79
C TRP A 177 -3.48 5.36 -1.85
N VAL A 178 -3.68 5.58 -0.55
CA VAL A 178 -2.68 5.43 0.49
C VAL A 178 -3.00 4.20 1.32
N ILE A 179 -2.02 3.34 1.53
CA ILE A 179 -2.20 2.08 2.27
C ILE A 179 -1.06 1.91 3.28
N GLU A 180 -1.39 1.50 4.49
CA GLU A 180 -0.41 1.16 5.53
C GLU A 180 -0.80 -0.13 6.25
N SER A 181 0.20 -0.83 6.79
CA SER A 181 -0.02 -1.99 7.65
C SER A 181 0.71 -1.79 8.97
N PRO A 182 -0.01 -1.54 10.08
CA PRO A 182 0.62 -1.39 11.39
C PRO A 182 1.04 -2.73 12.00
N ARG A 183 0.55 -3.86 11.47
CA ARG A 183 0.86 -5.19 12.02
C ARG A 183 0.72 -6.31 10.99
N LEU A 184 1.74 -7.15 10.93
CA LEU A 184 1.66 -8.52 10.40
C LEU A 184 2.17 -9.48 11.48
N SER A 185 1.35 -10.45 11.88
CA SER A 185 1.69 -11.44 12.90
C SER A 185 0.81 -12.67 12.76
N ASN A 186 1.35 -13.86 13.07
CA ASN A 186 0.60 -15.13 13.00
C ASN A 186 -0.07 -15.33 11.63
N GLU A 187 0.68 -15.07 10.56
CA GLU A 187 0.21 -15.13 9.17
C GLU A 187 -0.96 -14.19 8.85
N ARG A 188 -1.25 -13.19 9.69
CA ARG A 188 -2.30 -12.19 9.43
C ARG A 188 -1.73 -10.79 9.30
N GLY A 189 -2.07 -10.10 8.22
CA GLY A 189 -1.71 -8.71 7.98
C GLY A 189 -2.93 -7.82 8.10
N TYR A 190 -2.90 -6.87 9.04
CA TYR A 190 -3.92 -5.83 9.15
C TYR A 190 -3.51 -4.62 8.34
N VAL A 191 -4.43 -4.09 7.54
CA VAL A 191 -4.18 -3.01 6.58
C VAL A 191 -5.25 -1.93 6.73
N THR A 192 -4.83 -0.68 6.70
CA THR A 192 -5.72 0.48 6.60
C THR A 192 -5.41 1.26 5.32
N GLY A 193 -6.43 1.87 4.75
CA GLY A 193 -6.33 2.61 3.50
C GLY A 193 -7.11 3.91 3.50
N ARG A 194 -6.68 4.86 2.69
CA ARG A 194 -7.28 6.20 2.53
C ARG A 194 -7.22 6.62 1.07
N PHE A 195 -8.35 7.07 0.53
CA PHE A 195 -8.41 7.72 -0.78
C PHE A 195 -8.49 9.23 -0.60
N PHE A 196 -7.60 9.96 -1.27
CA PHE A 196 -7.67 11.40 -1.39
C PHE A 196 -7.98 11.79 -2.85
N ASP A 197 -8.77 12.84 -3.05
CA ASP A 197 -8.87 13.48 -4.37
C ASP A 197 -7.64 14.36 -4.67
N GLU A 198 -7.56 14.91 -5.88
CA GLU A 198 -6.45 15.79 -6.29
C GLU A 198 -6.38 17.10 -5.50
N GLN A 199 -7.48 17.48 -4.82
CA GLN A 199 -7.54 18.65 -3.95
C GLN A 199 -7.11 18.33 -2.50
N GLY A 200 -6.86 17.05 -2.20
CA GLY A 200 -6.42 16.58 -0.89
C GLY A 200 -7.56 16.29 0.10
N VAL A 201 -8.81 16.22 -0.36
CA VAL A 201 -9.96 15.83 0.48
C VAL A 201 -9.94 14.32 0.69
N LEU A 202 -10.11 13.87 1.94
CA LEU A 202 -10.21 12.45 2.26
C LEU A 202 -11.61 11.93 1.90
N VAL A 203 -11.73 11.26 0.75
CA VAL A 203 -13.03 10.85 0.19
C VAL A 203 -13.50 9.48 0.67
N ALA A 204 -12.58 8.60 1.05
CA ALA A 204 -12.92 7.29 1.60
C ALA A 204 -11.82 6.70 2.49
N SER A 205 -12.20 5.78 3.38
CA SER A 205 -11.29 5.02 4.24
C SER A 205 -11.61 3.54 4.22
N VAL A 206 -10.58 2.71 4.39
CA VAL A 206 -10.64 1.27 4.20
C VAL A 206 -9.93 0.56 5.33
N VAL A 207 -10.46 -0.59 5.71
CA VAL A 207 -9.84 -1.54 6.62
C VAL A 207 -9.96 -2.95 6.05
N GLN A 208 -8.88 -3.72 6.16
CA GLN A 208 -8.84 -5.10 5.70
C GLN A 208 -7.82 -5.94 6.47
N GLU A 209 -8.17 -7.18 6.76
CA GLU A 209 -7.27 -8.24 7.21
C GLU A 209 -7.03 -9.25 6.09
N ALA A 210 -5.78 -9.70 5.98
CA ALA A 210 -5.32 -10.68 5.02
C ALA A 210 -4.66 -11.86 5.72
N LEU A 211 -4.89 -13.08 5.24
CA LEU A 211 -4.01 -14.22 5.52
C LEU A 211 -2.80 -14.11 4.58
N ILE A 212 -1.58 -14.09 5.12
CA ILE A 212 -0.31 -14.02 4.39
C ILE A 212 0.61 -15.12 4.91
N ARG A 213 0.83 -16.15 4.09
CA ARG A 213 1.74 -17.25 4.42
C ARG A 213 3.06 -17.09 3.69
N ALA A 214 4.15 -17.11 4.45
CA ALA A 214 5.51 -17.01 3.94
C ALA A 214 6.44 -17.82 4.83
N LYS A 215 7.49 -18.39 4.24
CA LYS A 215 8.53 -19.10 4.98
C LYS A 215 9.86 -18.34 4.90
N PRO A 216 10.39 -17.82 6.02
CA PRO A 216 11.67 -17.12 6.02
C PRO A 216 12.84 -18.06 5.77
N LYS A 217 13.77 -17.64 4.92
CA LYS A 217 15.09 -18.26 4.80
C LYS A 217 15.95 -17.91 6.03
N PRO A 218 17.01 -18.69 6.35
CA PRO A 218 17.79 -18.50 7.58
C PRO A 218 18.39 -17.09 7.77
N ASN A 219 18.68 -16.37 6.68
CA ASN A 219 19.28 -15.04 6.70
C ASN A 219 18.26 -13.89 6.60
N ALA A 220 16.97 -14.17 6.65
CA ALA A 220 15.91 -13.17 6.63
C ALA A 220 15.74 -12.49 7.99
N ILE A 221 15.43 -11.20 8.00
CA ILE A 221 14.94 -10.52 9.20
C ILE A 221 13.46 -10.84 9.34
N LYS A 222 13.06 -11.36 10.51
CA LYS A 222 11.69 -11.82 10.78
C LYS A 222 10.84 -10.80 11.52
N HIS A 223 11.46 -10.03 12.41
CA HIS A 223 10.79 -9.12 13.32
C HIS A 223 11.22 -7.67 13.09
N PHE A 224 10.24 -6.79 13.01
CA PHE A 224 10.43 -5.36 12.79
C PHE A 224 9.57 -4.58 13.78
N GLN A 225 10.10 -3.47 14.28
CA GLN A 225 9.35 -2.48 15.04
C GLN A 225 9.47 -1.14 14.33
N TYR A 226 8.35 -0.43 14.19
CA TYR A 226 8.26 0.87 13.54
C TYR A 226 7.68 1.90 14.52
N LYS A 227 8.24 3.11 14.53
CA LYS A 227 7.57 4.30 15.09
C LYS A 227 6.37 4.65 14.23
N SER A 228 5.40 5.33 14.83
CA SER A 228 4.17 5.78 14.15
C SER A 228 4.43 6.71 12.95
N PHE A 229 3.36 6.95 12.18
CA PHE A 229 3.35 7.45 10.80
C PHE A 229 4.21 8.72 10.47
N PRO A 230 4.88 8.75 9.28
CA PRO A 230 5.10 7.60 8.39
C PRO A 230 5.95 6.56 9.12
N PRO A 231 5.72 5.25 8.89
CA PRO A 231 6.38 4.22 9.68
C PRO A 231 7.90 4.27 9.50
N VAL A 232 8.62 4.68 10.55
CA VAL A 232 10.10 4.70 10.59
C VAL A 232 10.58 3.50 11.40
N MET A 233 11.44 2.65 10.83
CA MET A 233 11.97 1.47 11.53
C MET A 233 12.76 1.92 12.76
N GLU A 234 12.36 1.43 13.93
CA GLU A 234 13.06 1.68 15.20
C GLU A 234 14.09 0.59 15.47
N ASN A 235 13.67 -0.67 15.36
CA ASN A 235 14.49 -1.84 15.68
C ASN A 235 14.21 -3.01 14.72
N SER A 236 15.24 -3.81 14.47
CA SER A 236 15.15 -5.14 13.86
C SER A 236 15.90 -6.14 14.76
N GLU A 237 15.18 -6.89 15.59
CA GLU A 237 15.79 -7.86 16.51
C GLU A 237 15.71 -9.29 15.94
N PRO A 238 16.77 -10.11 16.12
CA PRO A 238 16.64 -11.56 16.02
C PRO A 238 16.02 -12.11 17.32
N ASP A 239 14.84 -12.72 17.20
CA ASP A 239 14.21 -13.62 18.19
C ASP A 239 13.96 -13.07 19.62
N ARG A 240 13.06 -12.09 19.76
CA ARG A 240 12.53 -11.66 21.08
C ARG A 240 11.01 -11.52 21.18
N PHE A 241 10.27 -12.08 20.25
CA PHE A 241 8.81 -12.21 20.36
C PHE A 241 8.42 -13.64 20.75
N GLU A 242 8.94 -14.14 21.87
CA GLU A 242 8.21 -15.17 22.61
C GLU A 242 7.00 -14.48 23.26
N LEU A 243 5.84 -14.62 22.62
CA LEU A 243 4.57 -14.49 23.33
C LEU A 243 4.67 -15.44 24.53
N LYS A 244 4.86 -14.90 25.74
CA LYS A 244 4.67 -15.68 26.95
C LYS A 244 3.31 -16.34 26.82
N SER A 245 3.30 -17.66 26.66
CA SER A 245 2.08 -18.44 26.58
C SER A 245 1.35 -18.26 27.91
N THR A 246 0.40 -17.33 27.94
CA THR A 246 -0.62 -17.36 28.97
C THR A 246 -1.48 -18.57 28.65
N ASN A 247 -1.20 -19.67 29.34
CA ASN A 247 -2.09 -20.82 29.46
C ASN A 247 -3.44 -20.33 30.03
N SER A 248 -4.30 -19.79 29.19
CA SER A 248 -5.73 -19.70 29.48
C SER A 248 -6.43 -20.67 28.54
N LYS A 249 -6.75 -21.85 29.08
CA LYS A 249 -7.74 -22.75 28.50
C LYS A 249 -9.03 -21.95 28.27
N LEU A 250 -9.51 -21.96 27.04
CA LEU A 250 -10.93 -21.84 26.71
C LEU A 250 -11.42 -23.23 26.35
#